data_AF-A0A6P0NHA2-F1
#
_entry.id   AF-A0A6P0NHA2-F1
#
_cell.length_a   1.000
_cell.length_b   1.000
_cell.length_c   1.000
_cell.angle_alpha   90.00
_cell.angle_beta   90.00
_cell.angle_gamma   90.00
#
_symmetry.space_group_name_H-M   'P 1'
#
loop_
_entity.id
_entity.type
_entity.pdbx_description
1 polymer ?
#
loop_
_entity_poly.entity_id
_entity_poly.type
_entity_poly.pdbx_seq_one_letter_code
_entity_poly.pdbx_strand_id
1 'polypeptide(L)'
;SLRDIHQMTNQLHEKYPLNAPVRVGAGVNTGYAMVGNTGTGDRPDYTALGDTVNAAFRLESSTKQIGKDVAFGETAYKFLMGNGDDALVLPDSAAKELLIPQTVHLKGYEVPTQAYASTFDDLNRFIELSKDNPSMG
;
A
#
# COMPACT_ATOMS: atom_id res chain seq x y z
N SER A 1 -2.99 -12.53 -5.10
CA SER A 1 -1.99 -11.45 -5.17
C SER A 1 -2.68 -10.15 -5.54
N LEU A 2 -2.17 -8.98 -5.11
CA LEU A 2 -2.68 -7.65 -5.52
C LEU A 2 -2.81 -7.51 -7.05
N ARG A 3 -1.92 -8.19 -7.78
CA ARG A 3 -1.92 -8.30 -9.24
C ARG A 3 -3.17 -9.00 -9.80
N ASP A 4 -3.62 -10.06 -9.13
CA ASP A 4 -4.79 -10.84 -9.54
C ASP A 4 -6.08 -10.03 -9.33
N ILE A 5 -6.15 -9.26 -8.24
CA ILE A 5 -7.28 -8.37 -7.95
C ILE A 5 -7.38 -7.30 -9.04
N HIS A 6 -6.27 -6.65 -9.38
CA HIS A 6 -6.21 -5.64 -10.44
C HIS A 6 -6.65 -6.21 -11.81
N GLN A 7 -6.13 -7.37 -12.19
CA GLN A 7 -6.53 -8.06 -13.42
C GLN A 7 -8.01 -8.40 -13.45
N MET A 8 -8.56 -8.87 -12.33
CA MET A 8 -9.98 -9.24 -12.23
C MET A 8 -10.89 -8.01 -12.34
N THR A 9 -10.50 -6.86 -11.78
CA THR A 9 -11.24 -5.59 -11.96
C THR A 9 -11.22 -5.08 -13.40
N ASN A 10 -10.11 -5.24 -14.13
CA ASN A 10 -10.05 -4.87 -15.55
C ASN A 10 -10.94 -5.78 -16.41
N GLN A 11 -10.92 -7.09 -16.16
CA GLN A 11 -11.81 -8.05 -16.84
C GLN A 11 -13.30 -7.78 -16.59
N LEU A 12 -13.66 -7.36 -15.38
CA LEU A 12 -15.03 -6.94 -15.06
C LEU A 12 -15.44 -5.67 -15.80
N HIS A 13 -14.52 -4.72 -15.98
CA HIS A 13 -14.76 -3.50 -16.74
C HIS A 13 -14.94 -3.75 -18.25
N GLU A 14 -14.24 -4.73 -18.82
CA GLU A 14 -14.46 -5.16 -20.21
C GLU A 14 -15.80 -5.90 -20.38
N LYS A 15 -16.18 -6.72 -19.39
CA LYS A 15 -17.39 -7.56 -19.46
C LYS A 15 -18.68 -6.81 -19.17
N TYR A 16 -18.62 -5.71 -18.43
CA TYR A 16 -19.75 -4.83 -18.16
C TYR A 16 -19.34 -3.39 -18.49
N PRO A 17 -20.03 -2.70 -19.43
CA PRO A 17 -19.74 -1.31 -19.75
C PRO A 17 -20.15 -0.44 -18.56
N LEU A 18 -19.25 -0.37 -17.58
CA LEU A 18 -19.35 0.51 -16.44
C LEU A 18 -18.95 1.90 -16.91
N ASN A 19 -19.65 2.91 -16.38
CA ASN A 19 -19.43 4.31 -16.74
C ASN A 19 -18.02 4.83 -16.34
N ALA A 20 -17.25 4.02 -15.58
CA ALA A 20 -15.84 4.21 -15.26
C ALA A 20 -15.16 2.86 -14.91
N PRO A 21 -13.83 2.75 -15.04
CA PRO A 21 -13.06 1.59 -14.60
C PRO A 21 -13.21 1.32 -13.10
N VAL A 22 -13.30 0.05 -12.71
CA VAL A 22 -13.27 -0.33 -11.29
C VAL A 22 -11.85 -0.08 -10.76
N ARG A 23 -11.74 0.75 -9.72
CA ARG A 23 -10.47 1.05 -9.06
C ARG A 23 -10.42 0.40 -7.69
N VAL A 24 -9.25 -0.11 -7.32
CA VAL A 24 -8.98 -0.71 -6.01
C VAL A 24 -7.95 0.16 -5.30
N GLY A 25 -8.30 0.63 -4.10
CA GLY A 25 -7.39 1.33 -3.21
C GLY A 25 -6.69 0.32 -2.29
N ALA A 26 -5.41 0.54 -2.00
CA ALA A 26 -4.68 -0.20 -0.99
C ALA A 26 -3.92 0.75 -0.06
N GLY A 27 -4.00 0.48 1.24
CA GLY A 27 -3.28 1.19 2.29
C GLY A 27 -2.30 0.26 2.99
N VAL A 28 -1.04 0.64 3.05
CA VAL A 28 0.03 -0.15 3.67
C VAL A 28 0.68 0.67 4.78
N ASN A 29 0.75 0.11 5.97
CA ASN A 29 1.41 0.76 7.10
C ASN A 29 2.20 -0.25 7.93
N THR A 30 3.26 0.23 8.58
CA THR A 30 4.12 -0.61 9.41
C THR A 30 4.30 0.03 10.78
N GLY A 31 4.12 -0.78 11.82
CA GLY A 31 4.20 -0.36 13.21
C GLY A 31 3.71 -1.47 14.15
N TYR A 32 3.77 -1.20 15.45
CA TYR A 32 3.29 -2.16 16.45
C TYR A 32 1.77 -2.31 16.39
N ALA A 33 1.30 -3.55 16.53
CA ALA A 33 -0.10 -3.90 16.67
C ALA A 33 -0.23 -5.09 17.62
N MET A 34 -1.35 -5.17 18.32
CA MET A 34 -1.70 -6.35 19.10
C MET A 34 -2.37 -7.36 18.18
N VAL A 35 -1.90 -8.60 18.19
CA VAL A 35 -2.50 -9.67 17.39
C VAL A 35 -3.07 -10.71 18.33
N GLY A 36 -4.30 -11.16 18.07
CA GLY A 36 -4.96 -12.14 18.91
C GLY A 36 -6.26 -12.65 18.33
N ASN A 37 -6.80 -13.66 18.99
CA ASN A 37 -8.12 -14.19 18.67
C ASN A 37 -9.19 -13.25 19.24
N THR A 38 -10.11 -12.80 18.39
CA THR A 38 -11.29 -12.03 18.78
C THR A 38 -12.55 -12.86 18.50
N GLY A 39 -13.51 -12.83 19.43
CA GLY A 39 -14.74 -13.62 19.38
C GLY A 39 -14.82 -14.68 20.50
N THR A 40 -16.03 -15.11 20.83
CA THR A 40 -16.30 -16.18 21.81
C THR A 40 -16.94 -17.38 21.12
N GLY A 41 -16.45 -18.59 21.41
CA GLY A 41 -16.95 -19.86 20.83
C GLY A 41 -15.96 -20.56 19.87
N ASP A 42 -16.47 -21.50 19.08
CA ASP A 42 -15.68 -22.41 18.22
C ASP A 42 -15.11 -21.78 16.93
N ARG A 43 -15.24 -20.45 16.75
CA ARG A 43 -14.75 -19.72 15.58
C ARG A 43 -14.02 -18.42 16.00
N PRO A 44 -12.81 -18.52 16.57
CA PRO A 44 -12.01 -17.35 16.85
C PRO A 44 -11.51 -16.72 15.54
N ASP A 45 -11.72 -15.41 15.37
CA ASP A 45 -11.12 -14.63 14.29
C ASP A 45 -9.74 -14.12 14.73
N TYR A 46 -8.68 -14.57 14.08
CA TYR A 46 -7.34 -14.04 14.32
C TYR A 46 -7.22 -12.67 13.66
N THR A 47 -7.05 -11.62 14.45
CA THR A 47 -7.08 -10.23 13.97
C THR A 47 -5.94 -9.41 14.59
N ALA A 48 -5.53 -8.36 13.87
CA ALA A 48 -4.60 -7.36 14.34
C ALA A 48 -5.37 -6.08 14.72
N LEU A 49 -5.12 -5.56 15.91
CA LEU A 49 -5.77 -4.36 16.45
C LEU A 49 -4.70 -3.36 16.89
N GLY A 50 -4.93 -2.09 16.60
CA GLY A 50 -4.06 -1.00 17.03
C GLY A 50 -4.06 0.17 16.07
N ASP A 51 -3.40 1.25 16.50
CA ASP A 51 -3.33 2.49 15.74
C ASP A 51 -2.70 2.30 14.36
N THR A 52 -1.66 1.45 14.27
CA THR A 52 -1.01 1.07 13.01
C THR A 52 -2.00 0.49 11.98
N VAL A 53 -2.91 -0.39 12.43
CA VAL A 53 -3.90 -1.05 11.58
C VAL A 53 -4.97 -0.04 11.14
N ASN A 54 -5.42 0.81 12.06
CA ASN A 54 -6.35 1.89 11.75
C ASN A 54 -5.77 2.88 10.74
N ALA A 55 -4.49 3.24 10.87
CA ALA A 55 -3.79 4.08 9.92
C ALA A 55 -3.74 3.44 8.52
N ALA A 56 -3.50 2.13 8.40
CA ALA A 56 -3.52 1.44 7.12
C ALA A 56 -4.89 1.57 6.41
N PHE A 57 -6.00 1.35 7.13
CA PHE A 57 -7.34 1.55 6.56
C PHE A 57 -7.61 2.99 6.14
N ARG A 58 -7.11 3.97 6.90
CA ARG A 58 -7.28 5.38 6.58
C ARG A 58 -6.44 5.81 5.37
N LEU A 59 -5.25 5.22 5.20
CA LEU A 59 -4.42 5.38 4.00
C LEU A 59 -5.10 4.79 2.77
N GLU A 60 -5.71 3.61 2.88
CA GLU A 60 -6.52 3.05 1.80
C GLU A 60 -7.62 4.04 1.39
N SER A 61 -8.34 4.58 2.37
CA SER A 61 -9.44 5.50 2.08
C SER A 61 -8.96 6.83 1.47
N SER A 62 -7.73 7.27 1.76
CA SER A 62 -7.17 8.51 1.20
C SER A 62 -6.74 8.37 -0.26
N THR A 63 -6.49 7.15 -0.77
CA THR A 63 -6.15 6.88 -2.18
C THR A 63 -7.11 7.56 -3.16
N LYS A 64 -8.41 7.57 -2.84
CA LYS A 64 -9.47 8.22 -3.63
C LYS A 64 -9.26 9.72 -3.79
N GLN A 65 -8.82 10.40 -2.73
CA GLN A 65 -8.57 11.84 -2.74
C GLN A 65 -7.24 12.17 -3.42
N ILE A 66 -6.24 11.32 -3.21
CA ILE A 66 -4.91 11.45 -3.81
C ILE A 66 -4.96 11.18 -5.32
N GLY A 67 -5.93 10.39 -5.80
CA GLY A 67 -6.03 9.99 -7.20
C GLY A 67 -5.00 8.94 -7.59
N LYS A 68 -4.59 8.10 -6.63
CA LYS A 68 -3.61 7.01 -6.79
C LYS A 68 -4.22 5.70 -6.30
N ASP A 69 -3.55 4.58 -6.56
CA ASP A 69 -4.09 3.25 -6.24
C ASP A 69 -3.60 2.73 -4.88
N VAL A 70 -2.37 3.09 -4.50
CA VAL A 70 -1.72 2.59 -3.28
C VAL A 70 -1.16 3.75 -2.48
N ALA A 71 -1.32 3.71 -1.16
CA ALA A 71 -0.72 4.64 -0.22
C ALA A 71 0.05 3.89 0.88
N PHE A 72 1.30 4.30 1.10
CA PHE A 72 2.22 3.75 2.10
C PHE A 72 2.44 4.77 3.22
N GLY A 73 2.39 4.32 4.47
CA GLY A 73 2.90 5.08 5.61
C GLY A 73 4.42 5.24 5.54
N GLU A 74 4.94 6.26 6.21
CA GLU A 74 6.37 6.60 6.16
C GLU A 74 7.29 5.44 6.54
N THR A 75 6.97 4.70 7.61
CA THR A 75 7.76 3.54 8.03
C THR A 75 7.76 2.44 6.97
N ALA A 76 6.60 2.15 6.36
CA ALA A 76 6.49 1.16 5.30
C ALA A 76 7.32 1.57 4.07
N TYR A 77 7.26 2.84 3.69
CA TYR A 77 8.11 3.39 2.62
C TYR A 77 9.60 3.26 2.95
N LYS A 78 10.03 3.60 4.18
CA LYS A 78 11.43 3.44 4.60
C LYS A 78 11.91 1.99 4.52
N PHE A 79 11.05 1.03 4.86
CA PHE A 79 11.38 -0.39 4.70
C PHE A 79 11.55 -0.78 3.23
N LEU A 80 10.70 -0.26 2.34
CA LEU A 80 10.87 -0.46 0.89
C LEU A 80 12.18 0.14 0.38
N MET A 81 12.65 1.24 0.98
CA MET A 81 13.85 1.96 0.54
C MET A 81 15.18 1.44 1.11
N GLY A 82 15.16 0.49 2.05
CA GLY A 82 16.36 -0.19 2.52
C GLY A 82 16.87 0.26 3.90
N ASN A 83 16.83 -0.70 4.82
CA ASN A 83 17.76 -0.88 5.95
C ASN A 83 17.79 -2.38 6.40
N GLY A 84 17.46 -3.32 5.51
CA GLY A 84 17.41 -4.76 5.82
C GLY A 84 17.79 -5.62 4.63
N ASP A 85 18.20 -6.86 4.90
CA ASP A 85 18.85 -7.78 3.95
C ASP A 85 17.96 -8.22 2.76
N ASP A 86 16.64 -7.99 2.82
CA ASP A 86 15.63 -8.32 1.77
C ASP A 86 15.04 -7.08 1.07
N ALA A 87 15.64 -5.89 1.21
CA ALA A 87 15.08 -4.66 0.66
C ALA A 87 15.09 -4.64 -0.88
N LEU A 88 14.01 -4.11 -1.49
CA LEU A 88 14.03 -3.68 -2.90
C LEU A 88 14.93 -2.44 -2.98
N VAL A 89 16.23 -2.63 -3.15
CA VAL A 89 17.19 -1.53 -3.32
C VAL A 89 16.98 -0.93 -4.71
N LEU A 90 16.09 0.04 -4.81
CA LEU A 90 16.05 0.94 -5.95
C LEU A 90 17.06 2.06 -5.77
N PRO A 91 17.65 2.58 -6.88
CA PRO A 91 18.27 3.89 -6.87
C PRO A 91 17.27 4.92 -6.35
N ASP A 92 17.73 5.71 -5.39
CA ASP A 92 16.95 6.72 -4.65
C ASP A 92 16.17 7.69 -5.56
N SER A 93 16.66 7.91 -6.80
CA SER A 93 16.01 8.72 -7.82
C SER A 93 14.79 8.05 -8.46
N ALA A 94 14.88 6.77 -8.81
CA ALA A 94 13.78 6.04 -9.46
C ALA A 94 12.62 5.79 -8.49
N ALA A 95 12.93 5.49 -7.23
CA ALA A 95 11.90 5.30 -6.21
C ALA A 95 11.10 6.59 -5.95
N LYS A 96 11.76 7.76 -5.89
CA LYS A 96 11.10 9.05 -5.68
C LYS A 96 10.17 9.45 -6.83
N GLU A 97 10.42 8.97 -8.04
CA GLU A 97 9.53 9.17 -9.20
C GLU A 97 8.30 8.26 -9.18
N LEU A 98 8.42 7.06 -8.60
CA LEU A 98 7.36 6.05 -8.58
C LEU A 98 6.52 6.06 -7.30
N LEU A 99 7.10 6.52 -6.18
CA LEU A 99 6.47 6.61 -4.86
C LEU A 99 6.43 8.09 -4.44
N ILE A 100 5.37 8.78 -4.86
CA ILE A 100 5.27 10.22 -4.72
C ILE A 100 4.90 10.59 -3.28
N PRO A 101 5.65 11.46 -2.58
CA PRO A 101 5.28 11.93 -1.25
C PRO A 101 3.98 12.74 -1.28
N GLN A 102 3.11 12.50 -0.31
CA GLN A 102 1.82 13.16 -0.14
C GLN A 102 1.57 13.47 1.33
N THR A 103 0.99 14.65 1.60
CA THR A 103 0.52 14.98 2.94
C THR A 103 -0.97 14.66 3.03
N VAL A 104 -1.33 13.74 3.92
CA VAL A 104 -2.71 13.26 4.05
C VAL A 104 -3.28 13.59 5.43
N HIS A 105 -4.56 13.95 5.46
CA HIS A 105 -5.30 14.19 6.71
C HIS A 105 -6.09 12.94 7.03
N LEU A 106 -5.58 12.12 7.95
CA LEU A 106 -6.25 10.92 8.39
C LEU A 106 -7.29 11.30 9.45
N LYS A 107 -8.55 10.94 9.24
CA LYS A 107 -9.63 11.22 10.20
C LYS A 107 -9.19 10.78 11.62
N GLY A 108 -9.37 11.59 12.65
CA GLY A 108 -8.99 11.21 14.03
C GLY A 108 -7.49 11.20 14.31
N TYR A 109 -6.66 11.68 13.39
CA TYR A 109 -5.30 12.15 13.65
C TYR A 109 -5.33 13.68 13.63
N GLU A 110 -4.71 14.32 14.62
CA GLU A 110 -4.68 15.79 14.70
C GLU A 110 -3.63 16.41 13.77
N VAL A 111 -2.56 15.66 13.49
CA VAL A 111 -1.44 16.11 12.68
C VAL A 111 -1.52 15.50 11.28
N PRO A 112 -1.35 16.31 10.21
CA PRO A 112 -1.22 15.77 8.86
C PRO A 112 -0.08 14.76 8.78
N THR A 113 -0.34 13.62 8.17
CA THR A 113 0.59 12.48 8.11
C THR A 113 1.30 12.45 6.76
N GLN A 114 2.60 12.21 6.77
CA GLN A 114 3.35 11.94 5.55
C GLN A 114 3.02 10.53 5.04
N ALA A 115 2.60 10.46 3.79
CA ALA A 115 2.37 9.21 3.07
C ALA A 115 3.14 9.23 1.74
N TYR A 116 3.24 8.07 1.11
CA TYR A 116 3.83 7.90 -0.21
C TYR A 116 2.83 7.17 -1.09
N ALA A 117 2.50 7.72 -2.24
CA ALA A 117 1.44 7.20 -3.09
C ALA A 117 1.96 6.76 -4.46
N SER A 118 1.38 5.70 -4.99
CA SER A 118 1.78 5.11 -6.27
C SER A 118 0.57 4.54 -7.01
N THR A 119 0.73 4.27 -8.30
CA THR A 119 -0.23 3.50 -9.08
C THR A 119 0.18 2.04 -9.13
N PHE A 120 -0.72 1.13 -9.50
CA PHE A 120 -0.32 -0.27 -9.70
C PHE A 120 0.69 -0.44 -10.83
N ASP A 121 0.62 0.40 -11.87
CA ASP A 121 1.59 0.38 -12.96
C ASP A 121 2.98 0.85 -12.50
N ASP A 122 3.04 1.95 -11.74
CA ASP A 122 4.27 2.44 -11.15
C ASP A 122 4.87 1.43 -10.18
N LEU A 123 4.05 0.72 -9.41
CA LEU A 123 4.48 -0.34 -8.50
C LEU A 123 5.01 -1.57 -9.25
N ASN A 124 4.38 -1.96 -10.37
CA ASN A 124 4.91 -3.03 -11.22
C ASN A 124 6.29 -2.65 -11.78
N ARG A 125 6.42 -1.41 -12.27
CA ARG A 125 7.71 -0.87 -12.74
C ARG A 125 8.76 -0.83 -11.63
N PHE A 126 8.36 -0.46 -10.41
CA PHE A 126 9.21 -0.49 -9.23
C PHE A 126 9.78 -1.91 -8.97
N ILE A 127 8.92 -2.93 -9.03
CA ILE A 127 9.30 -4.34 -8.82
C ILE A 127 10.18 -4.88 -9.97
N GLU A 128 9.96 -4.42 -11.20
CA GLU A 128 10.79 -4.80 -12.35
C GLU A 128 12.20 -4.21 -12.22
N LEU A 129 12.30 -2.90 -11.95
CA LEU A 129 13.58 -2.21 -11.77
C LEU A 129 14.41 -2.78 -10.61
N SER A 130 13.77 -3.29 -9.55
CA SER A 130 14.47 -3.90 -8.44
C SER A 130 15.01 -5.30 -8.75
N LYS A 131 14.42 -6.01 -9.72
CA LYS A 131 14.84 -7.37 -10.11
C LYS A 131 16.02 -7.34 -11.08
N ASP A 132 16.09 -6.33 -11.93
CA ASP A 132 17.17 -6.13 -12.91
C ASP A 132 18.48 -5.63 -12.28
N ASN A 133 18.51 -5.44 -10.95
CA ASN A 133 19.69 -5.05 -10.19
C ASN A 133 20.12 -6.13 -9.15
N PRO A 134 20.47 -7.35 -9.58
CA PRO A 134 20.76 -8.48 -8.67
C PRO A 134 22.14 -8.40 -7.99
N SER A 135 22.95 -7.38 -8.26
CA SER A 135 24.37 -7.34 -7.87
C SER A 135 24.68 -6.30 -6.79
N MET A 136 24.04 -6.34 -5.62
CA MET A 136 24.55 -5.76 -4.36
C MET A 136 23.91 -6.46 -3.13
N GLY A 137 23.91 -7.80 -3.15
CA GLY A 137 23.74 -8.64 -1.96
C GLY A 137 25.05 -9.35 -1.63
#